data_AF-A0A2R6NCB9-F1
#
_entry.id   AF-A0A2R6NCB9-F1
#
_cell.length_a   1.000
_cell.length_b   1.000
_cell.length_c   1.000
_cell.angle_alpha   90.00
_cell.angle_beta   90.00
_cell.angle_gamma   90.00
#
_symmetry.space_group_name_H-M   'P 1'
#
loop_
_entity.id
_entity.type
_entity.pdbx_description
1 polymer ?
#
loop_
_entity_poly.entity_id
_entity_poly.type
_entity_poly.pdbx_seq_one_letter_code
_entity_poly.pdbx_strand_id
1 'polypeptide(L)'
;MSESRQFCPRCGDPVESAVAATDGRTPICEDCYFENFDLVDAPDRIEVLVCATCGAVQRGERWVDVDAHDYTDVAIDEVAEALTIHVDA
;
A
#
# COMPACT_ATOMS: atom_id res chain seq x y z
N MET A 1 7.03 -34.88 23.17
CA MET A 1 6.66 -34.85 21.74
C MET A 1 7.29 -33.60 21.17
N SER A 2 8.27 -33.72 20.27
CA SER A 2 8.88 -32.55 19.65
C SER A 2 7.91 -32.00 18.61
N GLU A 3 7.39 -30.81 18.85
CA GLU A 3 6.64 -30.09 17.83
C GLU A 3 7.62 -29.74 16.71
N SER A 4 7.37 -30.27 15.51
CA SER A 4 8.11 -29.88 14.31
C SER A 4 7.74 -28.45 13.96
N ARG A 5 8.47 -27.48 14.51
CA ARG A 5 8.35 -26.06 14.14
C ARG A 5 8.99 -25.88 12.76
N GLN A 6 8.27 -25.23 11.86
CA GLN A 6 8.84 -24.78 10.58
C GLN A 6 9.69 -23.54 10.86
N PHE A 7 10.85 -23.45 10.21
CA PHE A 7 11.77 -22.32 10.35
C PHE A 7 11.91 -21.63 8.99
N CYS A 8 12.01 -20.31 9.01
CA CYS A 8 12.22 -19.53 7.81
C CYS A 8 13.63 -19.83 7.25
N PRO A 9 13.75 -20.23 5.97
CA PRO A 9 15.06 -20.52 5.37
C PRO A 9 15.94 -19.28 5.17
N ARG A 10 15.41 -18.06 5.36
CA ARG A 10 16.13 -16.79 5.15
C ARG A 10 16.73 -16.25 6.45
N CYS A 11 15.96 -16.13 7.52
CA CYS A 11 16.44 -15.59 8.80
C CYS A 11 16.65 -16.67 9.89
N GLY A 12 16.06 -17.85 9.75
CA GLY A 12 16.12 -18.92 10.76
C GLY A 12 15.07 -18.82 11.87
N ASP A 13 14.22 -17.80 11.86
CA ASP A 13 13.15 -17.63 12.86
C ASP A 13 12.00 -18.63 12.66
N PRO A 14 11.28 -19.02 13.72
CA PRO A 14 10.10 -19.87 13.60
C PRO A 14 9.01 -19.19 12.77
N VAL A 15 8.32 -19.97 11.93
CA VAL A 15 7.17 -19.50 11.15
C VAL A 15 5.90 -19.76 11.96
N GLU A 16 5.30 -18.72 12.53
CA GLU A 16 4.05 -18.81 13.31
C GLU A 16 2.81 -18.81 12.39
N SER A 17 2.86 -18.02 11.32
CA SER A 17 1.91 -17.97 10.22
C SER A 17 2.68 -18.11 8.91
N ALA A 18 2.42 -19.18 8.16
CA ALA A 18 2.96 -19.29 6.82
C ALA A 18 2.12 -18.40 5.90
N VAL A 19 2.67 -17.27 5.44
CA VAL A 19 2.16 -16.64 4.21
C VAL A 19 2.36 -17.65 3.09
N ALA A 20 1.26 -18.18 2.58
CA ALA A 20 1.30 -19.28 1.61
C ALA A 20 2.07 -18.80 0.38
N ALA A 21 3.20 -19.43 0.09
CA ALA A 21 3.79 -19.38 -1.23
C ALA A 21 2.76 -20.01 -2.19
N THR A 22 2.00 -19.16 -2.88
CA THR A 22 0.95 -19.53 -3.86
C THR A 22 1.51 -20.31 -5.05
N ASP A 23 2.83 -20.49 -5.11
CA ASP A 23 3.65 -20.97 -6.21
C ASP A 23 4.57 -22.15 -5.83
N GLY A 24 4.29 -22.86 -4.74
CA GLY A 24 4.95 -24.13 -4.41
C GLY A 24 6.37 -24.01 -3.82
N ARG A 25 6.74 -22.84 -3.31
CA ARG A 25 8.02 -22.59 -2.62
C ARG A 25 7.92 -22.91 -1.12
N THR A 26 9.07 -23.04 -0.45
CA THR A 26 9.13 -23.17 1.02
C THR A 26 8.62 -21.88 1.67
N PRO A 27 7.69 -21.93 2.65
CA PRO A 27 7.17 -20.75 3.31
C PRO A 27 8.28 -19.98 4.04
N ILE A 28 8.20 -18.65 3.98
CA ILE A 28 9.07 -17.71 4.72
C ILE A 28 8.24 -17.02 5.82
N CYS A 29 8.88 -16.44 6.83
CA CYS A 29 8.17 -15.64 7.83
C CYS A 29 7.64 -14.33 7.22
N GLU A 30 6.66 -13.73 7.89
CA GLU A 30 6.04 -12.46 7.47
C GLU A 30 7.07 -11.34 7.30
N ASP A 31 8.01 -11.20 8.24
CA ASP A 31 9.07 -10.19 8.16
C ASP A 31 9.91 -10.32 6.88
N CYS A 32 10.36 -11.54 6.57
CA CYS A 32 11.12 -11.81 5.35
C CYS A 32 10.29 -11.64 4.08
N TYR A 33 8.96 -11.84 4.15
CA TYR A 33 8.06 -11.59 3.03
C TYR A 33 7.95 -10.08 2.76
N PHE A 34 7.64 -9.28 3.77
CA PHE A 34 7.48 -7.83 3.61
C PHE A 34 8.78 -7.08 3.32
N GLU A 35 9.95 -7.63 3.65
CA GLU A 35 11.25 -7.06 3.23
C GLU A 35 11.43 -6.99 1.70
N ASN A 36 10.72 -7.80 0.92
CA ASN A 36 10.95 -7.90 -0.54
C ASN A 36 9.68 -7.63 -1.35
N PHE A 37 8.57 -7.32 -0.70
CA PHE A 37 7.29 -7.05 -1.35
C PHE A 37 6.72 -5.75 -0.79
N ASP A 38 6.76 -4.72 -1.62
CA ASP A 38 5.98 -3.51 -1.39
C ASP A 38 4.52 -3.81 -1.78
N LEU A 39 3.65 -3.88 -0.77
CA LEU A 39 2.21 -4.11 -0.97
C LEU A 39 1.53 -2.93 -1.70
N VAL A 40 2.09 -1.74 -1.53
CA VAL A 40 1.52 -0.48 -1.98
C VAL A 40 2.64 0.40 -2.51
N ASP A 41 2.47 0.90 -3.74
CA ASP A 41 3.27 2.01 -4.25
C ASP A 41 2.59 3.32 -3.87
N ALA A 42 3.30 4.17 -3.14
CA ALA A 42 2.82 5.47 -2.70
C ALA A 42 3.92 6.54 -2.86
N PRO A 43 3.59 7.73 -3.39
CA PRO A 43 4.53 8.85 -3.38
C PRO A 43 4.70 9.42 -1.97
N ASP A 44 5.91 9.87 -1.63
CA ASP A 44 6.20 10.50 -0.34
C ASP A 44 5.45 11.83 -0.12
N ARG A 45 5.07 12.50 -1.21
CA ARG A 45 4.40 13.80 -1.19
C ARG A 45 3.50 13.97 -2.41
N ILE A 46 2.34 14.56 -2.15
CA ILE A 46 1.38 14.98 -3.19
C ILE A 46 1.16 16.48 -3.03
N GLU A 47 1.23 17.21 -4.15
CA GLU A 47 0.99 18.66 -4.18
C GLU A 47 -0.26 18.94 -5.01
N VAL A 48 -1.24 19.60 -4.39
CA VAL A 48 -2.58 19.79 -4.95
C VAL A 48 -2.87 21.27 -4.99
N LEU A 49 -3.30 21.77 -6.16
CA LEU A 49 -3.73 23.14 -6.34
C LEU A 49 -5.25 23.21 -6.20
N VAL A 50 -5.72 24.01 -5.24
CA VAL A 50 -7.13 24.17 -4.91
C VAL A 50 -7.58 25.61 -5.17
N CYS A 51 -8.73 25.77 -5.80
CA CYS A 51 -9.33 27.07 -6.05
C CYS A 51 -9.82 27.67 -4.72
N ALA A 52 -9.29 28.82 -4.34
CA ALA A 52 -9.65 29.50 -3.10
C ALA A 52 -11.13 29.98 -3.06
N THR A 53 -11.80 30.04 -4.20
CA THR A 53 -13.17 30.57 -4.31
C THR A 53 -14.23 29.47 -4.32
N CYS A 54 -13.98 28.36 -5.04
CA CYS A 54 -15.00 27.32 -5.23
C CYS A 54 -14.53 25.90 -4.85
N GLY A 55 -13.31 25.73 -4.33
CA GLY A 55 -12.81 24.42 -3.88
C GLY A 55 -12.41 23.45 -4.99
N ALA A 56 -12.61 23.79 -6.27
CA ALA A 56 -12.21 22.95 -7.39
C ALA A 56 -10.69 22.66 -7.38
N VAL A 57 -10.30 21.46 -7.80
CA VAL A 57 -8.91 20.99 -7.84
C VAL A 57 -8.37 21.04 -9.27
N GLN A 58 -7.12 21.46 -9.44
CA GLN A 58 -6.46 21.48 -10.74
C GLN A 58 -5.93 20.08 -11.09
N ARG A 59 -6.41 19.53 -12.21
CA ARG A 59 -5.94 18.26 -12.78
C ARG A 59 -5.37 18.53 -14.17
N GLY A 60 -4.04 18.60 -14.29
CA GLY A 60 -3.39 19.02 -15.53
C GLY A 60 -3.82 20.44 -15.94
N GLU A 61 -4.43 20.58 -17.11
CA GLU A 61 -4.87 21.87 -17.68
C GLU A 61 -6.31 22.27 -17.29
N ARG A 62 -7.03 21.43 -16.54
CA ARG A 62 -8.45 21.65 -16.19
C ARG A 62 -8.67 21.80 -14.69
N TRP A 63 -9.72 22.53 -14.33
CA TRP A 63 -10.25 22.60 -12.97
C TRP A 63 -11.47 21.70 -12.86
N VAL A 64 -11.49 20.82 -11.86
CA VAL A 64 -12.55 19.84 -11.64
C VAL A 64 -13.18 20.11 -10.27
N ASP A 65 -14.49 20.20 -10.24
CA ASP A 65 -15.24 20.17 -8.98
C ASP A 65 -15.28 18.73 -8.46
N VAL A 66 -14.75 18.53 -7.25
CA VAL A 66 -14.60 17.21 -6.62
C VAL A 66 -15.62 16.97 -5.51
N ASP A 67 -16.59 17.88 -5.31
CA ASP A 67 -17.62 17.76 -4.25
C ASP A 67 -17.03 17.58 -2.83
N ALA A 68 -15.84 18.15 -2.60
CA ALA A 68 -15.17 18.09 -1.30
C ALA A 68 -15.75 19.11 -0.31
N HIS A 69 -16.00 18.70 0.93
CA HIS A 69 -16.51 19.59 1.97
C HIS A 69 -15.39 20.44 2.58
N ASP A 70 -14.19 19.89 2.67
CA ASP A 70 -13.00 20.58 3.17
C ASP A 70 -11.69 20.03 2.57
N TYR A 71 -10.55 20.58 2.99
CA TYR A 71 -9.23 20.19 2.47
C TYR A 71 -8.81 18.77 2.86
N THR A 72 -9.43 18.18 3.89
CA THR A 72 -9.21 16.79 4.29
C THR A 72 -9.80 15.85 3.25
N ASP A 73 -11.03 16.13 2.79
CA ASP A 73 -11.68 15.36 1.72
C ASP A 73 -10.82 15.37 0.46
N VAL A 74 -10.33 16.55 0.06
CA VAL A 74 -9.38 16.68 -1.07
C VAL A 74 -8.13 15.83 -0.83
N ALA A 75 -7.52 15.90 0.36
CA ALA A 75 -6.31 15.13 0.64
C ALA A 75 -6.56 13.61 0.58
N ILE A 76 -7.71 13.13 1.07
CA ILE A 76 -8.08 11.72 1.03
C ILE A 76 -8.25 11.26 -0.41
N ASP A 77 -8.99 12.00 -1.23
CA ASP A 77 -9.26 11.64 -2.62
C ASP A 77 -7.97 11.60 -3.45
N GLU A 78 -7.11 12.61 -3.30
CA GLU A 78 -5.84 12.69 -4.04
C GLU A 78 -4.87 11.58 -3.63
N VAL A 79 -4.83 11.22 -2.35
CA VAL A 79 -4.03 10.09 -1.87
C VAL A 79 -4.62 8.78 -2.40
N ALA A 80 -5.93 8.59 -2.32
CA ALA A 80 -6.58 7.36 -2.79
C ALA A 80 -6.35 7.11 -4.28
N GLU A 81 -6.33 8.16 -5.11
CA GLU A 81 -6.00 8.05 -6.54
C GLU A 81 -4.52 7.79 -6.81
N ALA A 82 -3.61 8.27 -5.96
CA ALA A 82 -2.18 8.10 -6.12
C ALA A 82 -1.66 6.74 -5.63
N LEU A 83 -2.40 6.08 -4.73
CA LEU A 83 -2.05 4.77 -4.19
C LEU A 83 -2.31 3.67 -5.21
N THR A 84 -1.28 2.87 -5.51
CA THR A 84 -1.43 1.62 -6.29
C THR A 84 -1.26 0.42 -5.35
N ILE A 85 -2.24 -0.48 -5.31
CA ILE A 85 -2.19 -1.68 -4.46
C ILE A 85 -1.87 -2.90 -5.31
N HIS A 86 -0.81 -3.64 -4.97
CA HIS A 86 -0.41 -4.86 -5.65
C HIS A 86 -1.12 -6.07 -5.05
N VAL A 87 -2.41 -6.24 -5.34
CA VAL A 87 -3.20 -7.39 -4.81
C VAL A 87 -3.15 -8.63 -5.72
N ASP A 88 -2.76 -8.48 -7.01
CA ASP A 88 -2.84 -9.56 -8.02
C ASP A 88 -1.47 -9.96 -8.63
N ALA A 89 -0.36 -9.88 -7.88
CA ALA A 89 0.98 -10.27 -8.37
C ALA A 89 1.35 -11.74 -8.11
#